data_AF-A0A1G3PHL5-F1
#
_entry.id   AF-A0A1G3PHL5-F1
#
_cell.length_a   1.000
_cell.length_b   1.000
_cell.length_c   1.000
_cell.angle_alpha   90.00
_cell.angle_beta   90.00
_cell.angle_gamma   90.00
#
_symmetry.space_group_name_H-M   'P 1'
#
loop_
_entity.id
_entity.type
_entity.pdbx_description
1 polymer ?
#
loop_
_entity_poly.entity_id
_entity_poly.type
_entity_poly.pdbx_seq_one_letter_code
_entity_poly.pdbx_strand_id
1 'polypeptide(L)'
;MLRGYCIASIDGEGKGEIESLYTEPELRGKGIGAELFGRCMAWLEREGGKNITIHVMVGNEEVLPFYEKFGYAPRTYYLKKKTGV
;
A
#
# COMPACT_ATOMS: atom_id res chain seq x y z
N MET A 1 19.67 -11.58 5.08
CA MET A 1 18.38 -11.47 5.79
C MET A 1 17.50 -10.50 5.02
N LEU A 2 16.20 -10.77 4.87
CA LEU A 2 15.26 -9.86 4.21
C LEU A 2 14.99 -8.66 5.15
N ARG A 3 15.20 -7.44 4.67
CA ARG A 3 15.12 -6.19 5.48
C ARG A 3 13.94 -5.27 5.12
N GLY A 4 13.12 -5.73 4.18
CA GLY A 4 11.95 -5.03 3.69
C GLY A 4 11.28 -5.82 2.57
N TYR A 5 10.01 -5.55 2.34
CA TYR A 5 9.20 -6.20 1.32
C TYR A 5 8.05 -5.29 0.90
N CYS A 6 7.50 -5.54 -0.29
CA CYS A 6 6.23 -5.02 -0.74
C CYS A 6 5.46 -6.17 -1.38
N ILE A 7 4.19 -6.33 -1.01
CA ILE A 7 3.30 -7.39 -1.46
C ILE A 7 2.10 -6.73 -2.13
N ALA A 8 1.73 -7.27 -3.28
CA ALA A 8 0.59 -6.81 -4.05
C ALA A 8 -0.16 -8.00 -4.62
N SER A 9 -1.46 -7.82 -4.84
CA SER A 9 -2.33 -8.78 -5.52
C SER A 9 -3.18 -8.08 -6.57
N ILE A 10 -3.70 -8.87 -7.51
CA ILE A 10 -4.59 -8.40 -8.58
C ILE A 10 -5.57 -9.50 -8.96
N ASP A 11 -6.82 -9.13 -9.19
CA ASP A 11 -7.85 -10.04 -9.70
C ASP A 11 -7.96 -10.04 -11.24
N GLY A 12 -8.76 -10.95 -11.79
CA GLY A 12 -8.97 -11.05 -13.24
C GLY A 12 -9.72 -9.86 -13.87
N GLU A 13 -10.24 -8.92 -13.07
CA GLU A 13 -10.88 -7.70 -13.55
C GLU A 13 -9.93 -6.48 -13.52
N GLY A 14 -8.68 -6.67 -13.07
CA GLY A 14 -7.69 -5.60 -12.97
C GLY A 14 -7.86 -4.73 -11.72
N LYS A 15 -8.53 -5.24 -10.68
CA LYS A 15 -8.53 -4.61 -9.35
C LYS A 15 -7.31 -5.10 -8.58
N GLY A 16 -6.39 -4.17 -8.32
CA GLY A 16 -5.14 -4.45 -7.62
C GLY A 16 -5.15 -3.91 -6.20
N GLU A 17 -4.34 -4.49 -5.33
CA GLU A 17 -4.12 -4.00 -3.97
C GLU A 17 -2.64 -4.05 -3.62
N ILE A 18 -2.13 -2.99 -2.98
CA ILE A 18 -0.88 -3.06 -2.22
C ILE A 18 -1.25 -3.52 -0.81
N GLU A 19 -1.05 -4.80 -0.55
CA GLU A 19 -1.50 -5.46 0.69
C GLU A 19 -0.60 -5.10 1.88
N SER A 20 0.71 -5.01 1.64
CA SER A 20 1.67 -4.75 2.70
C SER A 20 2.96 -4.17 2.15
N LEU A 21 3.45 -3.12 2.78
CA LEU A 21 4.77 -2.54 2.54
C LEU A 21 5.47 -2.38 3.89
N TYR A 22 6.66 -2.94 4.00
CA TYR A 22 7.45 -2.87 5.22
C TYR A 22 8.93 -2.67 4.89
N THR A 23 9.58 -1.86 5.73
CA THR A 23 11.03 -1.74 5.80
C THR A 23 11.45 -1.64 7.26
N GLU A 24 12.61 -2.20 7.57
CA GLU A 24 13.26 -1.99 8.87
C GLU A 24 13.36 -0.49 9.20
N PRO A 25 13.15 -0.07 10.46
CA PRO A 25 13.19 1.34 10.85
C PRO A 25 14.46 2.08 10.41
N GLU A 26 15.62 1.42 10.47
CA GLU A 26 16.94 1.96 10.11
C GLU A 26 17.10 2.21 8.61
N LEU A 27 16.17 1.69 7.79
CA LEU A 27 16.14 1.85 6.34
C LEU A 27 15.15 2.92 5.87
N ARG A 28 14.34 3.47 6.78
CA ARG A 28 13.37 4.52 6.45
C ARG A 28 14.09 5.82 6.07
N GLY A 29 13.44 6.62 5.22
CA GLY A 29 14.02 7.87 4.70
C GLY A 29 15.14 7.69 3.65
N LYS A 30 15.50 6.45 3.28
CA LYS A 30 16.56 6.15 2.29
C LYS A 30 16.05 5.78 0.90
N GLY A 31 14.75 5.97 0.63
CA GLY A 31 14.13 5.65 -0.66
C GLY A 31 13.81 4.17 -0.90
N ILE A 32 14.25 3.25 -0.03
CA ILE A 32 14.05 1.79 -0.21
C ILE A 32 12.57 1.42 -0.30
N GLY A 33 11.71 1.99 0.57
CA GLY A 33 10.27 1.75 0.51
C GLY A 33 9.63 2.22 -0.80
N ALA A 34 10.12 3.34 -1.35
CA ALA A 34 9.65 3.87 -2.64
C ALA A 34 10.07 2.96 -3.80
N GLU A 35 11.29 2.40 -3.74
CA GLU A 35 11.76 1.45 -4.74
C GLU A 35 10.96 0.14 -4.72
N LEU A 36 10.70 -0.42 -3.53
CA LEU A 36 9.89 -1.63 -3.38
C LEU A 36 8.45 -1.39 -3.87
N PHE A 37 7.85 -0.26 -3.49
CA PHE A 37 6.53 0.14 -3.93
C PHE A 37 6.47 0.29 -5.47
N GLY A 38 7.44 0.99 -6.07
CA GLY A 38 7.51 1.17 -7.52
C GLY A 38 7.62 -0.14 -8.29
N ARG A 39 8.35 -1.14 -7.76
CA ARG A 39 8.41 -2.48 -8.37
C ARG A 39 7.06 -3.20 -8.33
N CYS A 40 6.31 -3.09 -7.24
CA CYS A 40 4.96 -3.63 -7.14
C CYS A 40 3.99 -2.92 -8.09
N MET A 41 4.06 -1.59 -8.19
CA MET A 41 3.24 -0.82 -9.13
C MET A 41 3.53 -1.21 -10.58
N ALA A 42 4.81 -1.33 -10.97
CA ALA A 42 5.18 -1.75 -12.31
C ALA A 42 4.75 -3.19 -12.62
N TRP A 43 4.69 -4.06 -11.62
CA TRP A 43 4.11 -5.40 -11.76
C TRP A 43 2.58 -5.31 -11.96
N LEU A 44 1.87 -4.59 -11.10
CA LEU A 44 0.41 -4.39 -11.20
C LEU A 44 0.00 -3.81 -12.57
N GLU A 45 0.72 -2.81 -13.07
CA GLU A 45 0.47 -2.22 -14.39
C GLU A 45 0.62 -3.25 -15.52
N ARG A 46 1.68 -4.08 -15.47
CA ARG A 46 1.89 -5.14 -16.47
C ARG A 46 0.82 -6.22 -16.43
N GLU A 47 0.27 -6.52 -15.26
CA GLU A 47 -0.83 -7.49 -15.11
C GLU A 47 -2.21 -6.88 -15.43
N GLY A 48 -2.27 -5.61 -15.87
CA GLY A 48 -3.50 -4.94 -16.27
C GLY A 48 -4.26 -4.26 -15.13
N GLY A 49 -3.57 -3.89 -14.05
CA GLY A 49 -4.12 -3.14 -12.92
C GLY A 49 -4.65 -1.77 -13.35
N LYS A 50 -5.96 -1.57 -13.19
CA LYS A 50 -6.66 -0.31 -13.52
C LYS A 50 -7.14 0.43 -12.29
N ASN A 51 -7.41 -0.30 -11.22
CA ASN A 51 -7.91 0.24 -9.96
C ASN A 51 -7.09 -0.35 -8.82
N ILE A 52 -6.05 0.36 -8.42
CA ILE A 52 -5.10 -0.11 -7.40
C ILE A 52 -5.41 0.61 -6.09
N THR A 53 -5.72 -0.16 -5.04
CA THR A 53 -6.07 0.38 -3.73
C THR A 53 -5.04 0.04 -2.66
N ILE A 54 -5.07 0.79 -1.57
CA ILE A 54 -4.25 0.58 -0.37
C ILE A 54 -5.16 0.78 0.82
N HIS A 55 -5.17 -0.19 1.73
CA HIS A 55 -5.88 -0.07 2.99
C HIS A 55 -4.91 0.40 4.09
N VAL A 56 -5.18 1.58 4.64
CA VAL A 56 -4.46 2.11 5.81
C VAL A 56 -5.40 2.02 7.01
N MET A 57 -4.94 1.32 8.06
CA MET A 57 -5.68 1.21 9.32
C MET A 57 -5.69 2.55 10.07
N VAL A 58 -6.79 2.82 10.78
CA VAL A 58 -6.88 3.98 11.70
C VAL A 58 -5.75 3.88 12.73
N GLY A 59 -5.04 4.98 12.95
CA GLY A 59 -3.84 5.07 13.80
C GLY A 59 -2.52 4.86 13.05
N ASN A 60 -2.55 4.61 11.74
CA ASN A 60 -1.38 4.53 10.87
C ASN A 60 -1.38 5.68 9.82
N GLU A 61 -1.88 6.85 10.19
CA GLU A 61 -2.01 7.98 9.26
C GLU A 61 -0.64 8.59 8.88
N GLU A 62 0.44 8.29 9.61
CA GLU A 62 1.78 8.78 9.32
C GLU A 62 2.34 8.31 7.97
N VAL A 63 1.78 7.24 7.39
CA VAL A 63 2.19 6.76 6.06
C VAL A 63 1.47 7.45 4.91
N LEU A 64 0.44 8.27 5.17
CA LEU A 64 -0.31 8.95 4.11
C LEU A 64 0.58 9.85 3.22
N PRO A 65 1.51 10.68 3.76
CA PRO A 65 2.41 11.48 2.93
C PRO A 65 3.37 10.66 2.07
N PHE A 66 3.60 9.37 2.40
CA PHE A 66 4.35 8.47 1.52
C PHE A 66 3.52 8.10 0.29
N TYR A 67 2.26 7.69 0.48
CA TYR A 67 1.39 7.29 -0.62
C TYR A 67 0.92 8.47 -1.49
N GLU A 68 0.77 9.66 -0.90
CA GLU A 68 0.49 10.90 -1.64
C GLU A 68 1.53 11.19 -2.74
N LYS A 69 2.81 10.85 -2.51
CA LYS A 69 3.87 10.98 -3.53
C LYS A 69 3.64 10.12 -4.77
N PHE A 70 2.81 9.08 -4.65
CA PHE A 70 2.41 8.19 -5.73
C PHE A 70 0.99 8.49 -6.24
N GLY A 71 0.41 9.63 -5.85
CA GLY A 71 -0.92 10.06 -6.33
C GLY A 71 -2.11 9.43 -5.60
N TYR A 72 -1.88 8.75 -4.47
CA TYR A 72 -2.98 8.23 -3.65
C TYR A 72 -3.57 9.33 -2.77
N ALA A 73 -4.87 9.22 -2.53
CA ALA A 73 -5.61 10.08 -1.61
C ALA A 73 -6.62 9.25 -0.81
N PRO A 74 -7.01 9.70 0.40
CA PRO A 74 -8.09 9.06 1.15
C PRO A 74 -9.37 8.98 0.31
N ARG A 75 -9.97 7.78 0.24
CA ARG A 75 -11.15 7.51 -0.60
C ARG A 75 -12.41 7.16 0.20
N THR A 76 -12.27 6.41 1.28
CA THR A 76 -13.43 5.82 1.98
C THR A 76 -13.11 5.59 3.45
N TYR A 77 -14.11 5.82 4.32
CA TYR A 77 -14.10 5.32 5.69
C TYR A 77 -14.88 4.02 5.77
N TYR A 78 -14.20 2.93 6.15
CA TYR A 78 -14.85 1.64 6.38
C TYR A 78 -15.23 1.51 7.86
N LEU A 79 -16.53 1.49 8.16
CA LEU A 79 -17.05 1.44 9.52
C LEU A 79 -17.52 0.02 9.88
N LYS A 80 -17.16 -0.45 11.07
CA LYS A 80 -17.67 -1.70 11.65
C LYS A 80 -18.52 -1.40 12.87
N LYS A 81 -19.67 -2.06 13.00
CA LYS A 81 -20.54 -1.93 14.18
C LYS A 81 -19.76 -2.32 15.44
N LYS A 82 -19.79 -1.47 16.48
CA LYS A 82 -19.26 -1.82 17.80
C LYS A 82 -19.99 -3.06 18.31
N THR A 83 -19.24 -4.06 18.75
CA THR A 83 -19.78 -5.29 19.33
C THR A 83 -19.55 -5.22 20.84
N GLY A 84 -20.62 -5.36 21.65
CA GLY A 84 -20.55 -5.28 23.11
C GLY A 84 -20.88 -3.92 23.73
N VAL A 85 -21.76 -3.12 23.11
CA VAL A 85 -22.48 -2.03 23.79
C VAL A 85 -23.82 -2.58 24.26
#